data_AF-A0A011UTK0-F1
#
_entry.id   AF-A0A011UTK0-F1
#
_cell.length_a   1.000
_cell.length_b   1.000
_cell.length_c   1.000
_cell.angle_alpha   90.00
_cell.angle_beta   90.00
_cell.angle_gamma   90.00
#
_symmetry.space_group_name_H-M   'P 1'
#
loop_
_entity.id
_entity.type
_entity.pdbx_description
1 polymer ?
#
loop_
_entity_poly.entity_id
_entity_poly.type
_entity_poly.pdbx_seq_one_letter_code
_entity_poly.pdbx_strand_id
1 'polypeptide(L)'
;MHRVIIGAKPGEIVDHIDRDGLNNRKSNLRIVSHSHNAANVATRSKYGYRGIGFNPKGKVRPWQAMAKLDGKIHRFGWFDSKEAAALAHDIGIFGLRRDPALLNFPSLFAALTEGEDE
;
A
#
# COMPACT_ATOMS: atom_id res chain seq x y z
N MET A 1 -14.29 20.15 3.46
CA MET A 1 -13.74 21.23 2.60
C MET A 1 -12.97 20.67 1.40
N HIS A 2 -12.05 19.70 1.59
CA HIS A 2 -11.28 19.02 0.52
C HIS A 2 -12.07 18.55 -0.72
N ARG A 3 -13.31 18.06 -0.58
CA ARG A 3 -14.13 17.61 -1.73
C ARG A 3 -14.40 18.73 -2.74
N VAL A 4 -14.61 19.95 -2.25
CA VAL A 4 -14.87 21.13 -3.10
C VAL A 4 -13.62 21.54 -3.87
N ILE A 5 -12.44 21.40 -3.23
CA ILE A 5 -11.14 21.81 -3.80
C ILE A 5 -10.76 20.95 -5.01
N ILE A 6 -11.04 19.64 -4.95
CA ILE A 6 -10.73 18.70 -6.03
C ILE A 6 -11.89 18.46 -7.00
N GLY A 7 -13.09 18.96 -6.69
CA GLY A 7 -14.27 18.79 -7.55
C GLY A 7 -14.83 17.37 -7.56
N ALA A 8 -14.73 16.65 -6.44
CA ALA A 8 -15.18 15.26 -6.34
C ALA A 8 -16.70 15.13 -6.50
N LYS A 9 -17.14 14.18 -7.34
CA LYS A 9 -18.55 13.87 -7.58
C LYS A 9 -19.20 13.19 -6.36
N PRO A 10 -20.53 13.18 -6.25
CA PRO A 10 -21.23 12.36 -5.27
C PRO A 10 -20.83 10.89 -5.41
N GLY A 11 -20.46 10.23 -4.31
CA GLY A 11 -19.97 8.84 -4.29
C GLY A 11 -18.45 8.64 -4.46
N GLU A 12 -17.70 9.66 -4.90
CA GLU A 12 -16.24 9.60 -4.94
C GLU A 12 -15.63 9.87 -3.56
N ILE A 13 -14.58 9.14 -3.20
CA ILE A 13 -13.80 9.37 -1.98
C ILE A 13 -12.58 10.22 -2.31
N VAL A 14 -12.32 11.19 -1.43
CA VAL A 14 -11.10 11.98 -1.46
C VAL A 14 -10.19 11.50 -0.32
N ASP A 15 -8.98 11.10 -0.69
CA ASP A 15 -7.92 10.65 0.22
C ASP A 15 -6.78 11.67 0.25
N HIS A 16 -6.10 11.78 1.40
CA HIS A 16 -4.97 12.69 1.59
C HIS A 16 -3.68 11.90 1.41
N ILE A 17 -2.83 12.33 0.48
CA ILE A 17 -1.60 11.60 0.11
C ILE A 17 -0.66 11.49 1.32
N ASP A 18 -0.50 12.57 2.08
CA ASP A 18 0.30 12.63 3.31
C ASP A 18 -0.40 12.07 4.57
N ARG A 19 -1.67 11.68 4.47
CA ARG A 19 -2.56 11.27 5.58
C ARG A 19 -2.77 12.34 6.67
N ASP A 20 -2.45 13.61 6.39
CA ASP A 20 -2.79 14.74 7.24
C ASP A 20 -4.11 15.38 6.78
N GLY A 21 -5.17 15.19 7.58
CA GLY A 21 -6.49 15.75 7.30
C GLY A 21 -6.56 17.28 7.32
N LEU A 22 -5.52 17.96 7.83
CA LEU A 22 -5.43 19.42 7.83
C LEU A 22 -4.82 19.96 6.53
N ASN A 23 -4.03 19.16 5.80
CA ASN A 23 -3.42 19.56 4.54
C ASN A 23 -4.37 19.42 3.35
N ASN A 24 -5.20 20.44 3.14
CA ASN A 24 -6.23 20.46 2.11
C ASN A 24 -5.73 20.98 0.73
N ARG A 25 -4.40 21.03 0.49
CA ARG A 25 -3.84 21.47 -0.80
C ARG A 25 -4.27 20.53 -1.92
N LYS A 26 -4.64 21.06 -3.09
CA LYS A 26 -5.09 20.25 -4.23
C LYS A 26 -4.07 19.17 -4.64
N SER A 27 -2.78 19.49 -4.57
CA SER A 27 -1.68 18.54 -4.82
C SER A 27 -1.57 17.42 -3.79
N ASN A 28 -2.11 17.61 -2.58
CA ASN A 28 -2.13 16.61 -1.51
C ASN A 28 -3.42 15.76 -1.51
N LEU A 29 -4.38 16.07 -2.39
CA LEU A 29 -5.67 15.39 -2.45
C LEU A 29 -5.72 14.49 -3.67
N ARG A 30 -6.27 13.28 -3.52
CA ARG A 30 -6.53 12.37 -4.64
C ARG A 30 -7.94 11.78 -4.58
N ILE A 31 -8.56 11.59 -5.74
CA ILE A 31 -9.81 10.85 -5.85
C ILE A 31 -9.47 9.37 -5.92
N VAL A 32 -9.99 8.59 -4.96
CA VAL A 32 -9.76 7.14 -4.87
C VAL A 32 -11.08 6.40 -4.83
N SER A 33 -11.07 5.15 -5.29
CA SER A 33 -12.20 4.25 -5.10
C SER A 33 -12.35 3.86 -3.62
N HIS A 34 -13.57 3.48 -3.21
CA HIS A 34 -13.82 2.88 -1.89
C HIS A 34 -12.89 1.69 -1.60
N SER A 35 -12.61 0.86 -2.61
CA SER A 35 -11.68 -0.27 -2.50
C SER A 35 -10.23 0.15 -2.30
N HIS A 36 -9.78 1.23 -2.96
CA HIS A 36 -8.45 1.80 -2.73
C HIS A 36 -8.33 2.37 -1.33
N ASN A 37 -9.29 3.19 -0.88
CA ASN A 37 -9.24 3.76 0.46
C ASN A 37 -9.27 2.70 1.56
N ALA A 38 -10.12 1.67 1.42
CA ALA A 38 -10.17 0.55 2.36
C ALA A 38 -8.86 -0.26 2.39
N ALA A 39 -8.18 -0.41 1.25
CA ALA A 39 -6.86 -1.04 1.18
C ALA A 39 -5.76 -0.19 1.82
N ASN A 40 -5.98 1.12 1.98
CA ASN A 40 -5.01 2.07 2.52
C ASN A 40 -5.02 2.11 4.05
N VAL A 41 -6.13 1.73 4.68
CA VAL A 41 -6.24 1.59 6.13
C VAL A 41 -5.15 0.65 6.62
N ALA A 42 -4.38 1.11 7.62
CA ALA A 42 -3.30 0.35 8.25
C ALA A 42 -3.84 -1.01 8.72
N THR A 43 -3.65 -2.05 7.91
CA THR A 43 -4.13 -3.38 8.24
C THR A 43 -3.36 -3.82 9.47
N ARG A 44 -4.05 -4.15 10.57
CA ARG A 44 -3.44 -4.78 11.74
C ARG A 44 -2.70 -6.03 11.26
N SER A 45 -1.38 -5.95 11.19
CA SER A 45 -0.57 -7.12 10.89
C SER A 45 -0.33 -7.90 12.16
N LYS A 46 -0.57 -9.21 12.09
CA LYS A 46 -0.24 -10.14 13.16
C LYS A 46 1.28 -10.23 13.41
N TYR A 47 2.10 -9.91 12.42
CA TYR A 47 3.55 -10.10 12.44
C TYR A 47 4.33 -8.81 12.22
N GLY A 48 3.69 -7.65 12.35
CA GLY A 48 4.29 -6.33 12.17
C GLY A 48 4.33 -5.82 10.74
N TYR A 49 4.24 -6.70 9.73
CA TYR A 49 4.26 -6.36 8.30
C TYR A 49 2.97 -6.73 7.56
N ARG A 50 2.46 -5.83 6.73
CA ARG A 50 1.25 -6.01 5.91
C ARG A 50 1.45 -7.12 4.88
N GLY A 51 0.41 -7.93 4.68
CA GLY A 51 0.39 -8.99 3.66
C GLY A 51 1.25 -10.21 3.97
N ILE A 52 1.72 -10.33 5.22
CA ILE A 52 2.59 -11.44 5.65
C ILE A 52 1.81 -12.53 6.36
N GLY A 53 1.91 -13.74 5.84
CA GLY A 53 1.47 -14.98 6.47
C GLY A 53 2.64 -15.77 7.05
N PHE A 54 2.36 -16.62 8.03
CA PHE A 54 3.33 -17.56 8.61
C PHE A 54 2.77 -18.98 8.56
N ASN A 55 3.55 -19.90 8.01
CA ASN A 55 3.26 -21.31 7.94
C ASN A 55 4.27 -22.11 8.77
N PRO A 56 3.90 -22.60 9.97
CA PRO A 56 4.82 -23.33 10.83
C PRO A 56 5.30 -24.66 10.23
N LYS A 57 4.64 -25.19 9.18
CA LYS A 57 5.09 -26.41 8.48
C LYS A 57 6.21 -26.15 7.48
N GLY A 58 6.43 -24.89 7.06
CA GLY A 58 7.46 -24.52 6.10
C GLY A 58 8.82 -24.37 6.76
N LYS A 59 9.59 -25.45 6.93
CA LYS A 59 10.84 -25.43 7.71
C LYS A 59 11.93 -24.47 7.18
N VAL A 60 12.00 -24.26 5.87
CA VAL A 60 13.05 -23.41 5.25
C VAL A 60 12.53 -22.02 4.91
N ARG A 61 11.26 -21.91 4.50
CA ARG A 61 10.62 -20.67 4.07
C ARG A 61 9.20 -20.56 4.62
N PRO A 62 9.02 -20.30 5.93
CA PRO A 62 7.71 -20.28 6.56
C PRO A 62 6.91 -19.01 6.28
N TRP A 63 7.55 -17.94 5.80
CA TRP A 63 6.91 -16.63 5.63
C TRP A 63 6.36 -16.48 4.22
N GLN A 64 5.07 -16.16 4.10
CA GLN A 64 4.41 -15.96 2.82
C GLN A 64 4.11 -14.47 2.60
N ALA A 65 4.38 -13.99 1.39
CA ALA A 65 3.97 -12.65 0.95
C ALA A 65 2.77 -12.77 0.00
N MET A 66 1.66 -12.12 0.33
CA MET A 66 0.47 -12.05 -0.52
C MET A 66 -0.34 -10.79 -0.28
N ALA A 67 -1.09 -10.38 -1.29
CA ALA A 67 -2.03 -9.27 -1.19
C ALA A 67 -3.33 -9.59 -1.92
N LYS A 68 -4.44 -9.01 -1.45
CA LYS A 68 -5.71 -9.03 -2.17
C LYS A 68 -5.94 -7.65 -2.77
N LEU A 69 -5.85 -7.54 -4.09
CA LEU A 69 -6.13 -6.33 -4.85
C LEU A 69 -7.26 -6.60 -5.82
N ASP A 70 -8.23 -5.68 -5.91
CA ASP A 70 -9.35 -5.75 -6.85
C ASP A 70 -10.07 -7.11 -6.86
N GLY A 71 -10.25 -7.68 -5.67
CA GLY A 71 -10.88 -8.99 -5.48
C GLY A 71 -9.99 -10.20 -5.78
N LYS A 72 -8.82 -10.01 -6.40
CA LYS A 72 -7.87 -11.07 -6.76
C LYS A 72 -6.75 -11.20 -5.73
N ILE A 73 -6.31 -12.44 -5.49
CA ILE A 73 -5.19 -12.74 -4.60
C ILE A 73 -3.90 -12.83 -5.42
N HIS A 74 -2.97 -11.93 -5.15
CA HIS A 74 -1.62 -11.93 -5.69
C HIS A 74 -0.68 -12.57 -4.67
N ARG A 75 0.06 -13.60 -5.08
CA ARG A 75 1.04 -14.30 -4.25
C ARG A 75 2.44 -13.95 -4.75
N PHE A 76 3.28 -13.42 -3.87
CA PHE A 76 4.63 -12.98 -4.22
C PHE A 76 5.71 -14.01 -3.83
N GLY A 77 5.34 -15.03 -3.06
CA GLY A 77 6.19 -16.19 -2.79
C GLY A 77 6.35 -16.50 -1.31
N TRP A 78 7.35 -17.35 -1.04
CA TRP A 78 7.71 -17.81 0.30
C TRP A 78 9.17 -17.46 0.61
N PHE A 79 9.43 -17.06 1.86
CA PHE A 79 10.69 -16.52 2.34
C PHE A 79 11.07 -17.09 3.71
N ASP A 80 12.36 -17.01 4.02
CA ASP A 80 12.98 -17.49 5.26
C ASP A 80 12.78 -16.53 6.44
N SER A 81 12.57 -15.25 6.15
CA SER A 81 12.38 -14.16 7.11
C SER A 81 11.12 -13.34 6.80
N LYS A 82 10.57 -12.72 7.85
CA LYS A 82 9.41 -11.82 7.74
C LYS A 82 9.77 -10.54 6.98
N GLU A 83 11.00 -10.05 7.13
CA GLU A 83 11.55 -8.89 6.44
C GLU A 83 11.65 -9.12 4.94
N ALA A 84 12.22 -10.26 4.51
CA ALA A 84 12.30 -10.59 3.08
C ALA A 84 10.91 -10.75 2.45
N ALA A 85 9.96 -11.34 3.18
CA ALA A 85 8.58 -11.42 2.73
C ALA A 85 7.92 -10.04 2.61
N ALA A 86 8.16 -9.14 3.57
CA ALA A 86 7.64 -7.77 3.56
C ALA A 86 8.19 -6.95 2.39
N LEU A 87 9.49 -7.09 2.10
CA LEU A 87 10.12 -6.44 0.96
C LEU A 87 9.55 -6.97 -0.36
N ALA A 88 9.41 -8.29 -0.52
CA ALA A 88 8.83 -8.88 -1.71
C ALA A 88 7.35 -8.50 -1.91
N HIS A 89 6.59 -8.40 -0.82
CA HIS A 89 5.24 -7.85 -0.84
C HIS A 89 5.26 -6.42 -1.36
N ASP A 90 6.16 -5.57 -0.86
CA ASP A 90 6.23 -4.17 -1.26
C ASP A 90 6.60 -4.00 -2.73
N ILE A 91 7.60 -4.75 -3.22
CA ILE A 91 7.97 -4.79 -4.64
C ILE A 91 6.76 -5.18 -5.49
N GLY A 92 6.03 -6.22 -5.08
CA GLY A 92 4.85 -6.71 -5.79
C GLY A 92 3.71 -5.71 -5.83
N ILE A 93 3.44 -5.03 -4.72
CA ILE A 93 2.43 -3.96 -4.66
C ILE A 93 2.85 -2.74 -5.47
N PHE A 94 4.12 -2.33 -5.37
CA PHE A 94 4.65 -1.19 -6.10
C PHE A 94 4.54 -1.40 -7.61
N GLY A 95 4.85 -2.61 -8.10
CA GLY A 95 4.66 -2.95 -9.51
C GLY A 95 3.20 -2.88 -9.99
N LEU A 96 2.22 -3.09 -9.08
CA LEU A 96 0.80 -3.07 -9.41
C LEU A 96 0.16 -1.68 -9.28
N ARG A 97 0.58 -0.90 -8.29
CA ARG A 97 -0.06 0.38 -7.91
C ARG A 97 0.80 1.62 -8.14
N ARG A 98 2.12 1.46 -8.26
CA ARG A 98 3.12 2.54 -8.33
C ARG A 98 3.00 3.61 -7.23
N ASP A 99 2.41 3.25 -6.09
CA ASP A 99 2.23 4.15 -4.96
C ASP A 99 3.02 3.63 -3.76
N PRO A 100 4.08 4.35 -3.32
CA PRO A 100 4.92 3.94 -2.21
C PRO A 100 4.29 4.22 -0.83
N ALA A 101 3.25 5.06 -0.74
CA ALA A 101 2.72 5.57 0.53
C ALA A 101 2.08 4.50 1.43
N LEU A 102 1.90 3.28 0.91
CA LEU A 102 1.16 2.18 1.55
C LEU A 102 2.00 0.92 1.74
N LEU A 103 3.27 0.98 1.37
CA LEU A 103 4.23 -0.11 1.49
C LEU A 103 4.67 -0.27 2.95
N ASN A 104 5.25 -1.43 3.28
CA ASN A 104 5.88 -1.65 4.58
C ASN A 104 7.15 -0.80 4.74
N PHE A 105 7.86 -0.55 3.65
CA PHE A 105 9.09 0.24 3.59
C PHE A 105 8.99 1.40 2.58
N PRO A 106 8.15 2.43 2.82
CA PRO A 106 7.94 3.52 1.85
C PRO A 106 9.21 4.26 1.44
N SER A 107 10.14 4.46 2.38
CA SER A 107 11.41 5.17 2.13
C SER A 107 12.32 4.46 1.13
N LEU A 108 12.21 3.12 0.99
CA LEU A 108 12.99 2.38 -0.01
C LEU A 108 12.50 2.62 -1.44
N PHE A 109 11.24 3.03 -1.60
CA PHE A 109 10.59 3.24 -2.91
C PHE A 109 10.37 4.71 -3.23
N ALA A 110 10.39 5.60 -2.24
CA ALA A 110 10.25 7.05 -2.44
C ALA A 110 11.32 7.60 -3.41
N ALA A 111 12.57 7.14 -3.28
CA ALA A 111 13.65 7.53 -4.19
C ALA A 111 13.44 7.07 -5.65
N LEU A 112 12.57 6.09 -5.90
CA LEU A 112 12.22 5.62 -7.25
C LEU A 112 11.08 6.44 -7.88
N THR A 113 10.34 7.21 -7.07
CA THR A 113 9.22 8.06 -7.53
C THR A 113 9.59 9.54 -7.64
N GLU A 114 10.61 10.00 -6.93
CA GLU A 114 11.08 11.41 -6.98
C GLU A 114 11.87 11.77 -8.25
N GLY A 115 11.92 10.89 -9.25
CA GLY A 115 12.64 11.10 -10.51
C GLY A 115 11.80 11.49 -11.73
N GLU A 116 10.49 11.76 -11.57
CA GLU A 116 9.58 12.09 -12.69
C GLU A 116 9.03 13.53 -12.65
N ASP A 117 9.53 14.41 -11.78
CA ASP A 117 9.18 15.84 -11.76
C ASP A 117 10.37 16.70 -12.25
N GLU A 118 10.61 16.70 -13.57
CA GLU A 118 11.37 17.75 -14.28
C GLU A 118 10.59 18.24 -15.52
#